data_AF-A0A5B6ZY50-F1
#
_entry.id   AF-A0A5B6ZY50-F1
#
_cell.length_a   1.000
_cell.length_b   1.000
_cell.length_c   1.000
_cell.angle_alpha   90.00
_cell.angle_beta   90.00
_cell.angle_gamma   90.00
#
_symmetry.space_group_name_H-M   'P 1'
#
loop_
_entity.id
_entity.type
_entity.pdbx_description
1 polymer ?
#
loop_
_entity_poly.entity_id
_entity_poly.type
_entity_poly.pdbx_seq_one_letter_code
_entity_poly.pdbx_strand_id
1 'polypeptide(L)'
;THSNYFTKKLLFQPMLIQMNSKFIQTIPLTLLFVLSLLFTPSSSSEVSVSVSTQTLSKSGDPVTIQWSGIDSPSKLDWLGIYSPPNSSSHHFIGYLFLSSSPTWQSGSGSISIPLVNLRSNYQFRIFRWIESEVDTSRHDHDNNPLPRTKHQLAKSNELGFDPRRGPEQVHLAFTDLEDEMRVLFVTHDGKESFVRYGLGEDRMDQTVGTRLVRYEREHMCDSPANQSVGWRDPGYIHDGVMMNLKKGKRYYYKVGSESGGWSIAHSFVSRNEDSDETIAFLFGDMGTAAPYKTFRRTQDESISTMKWISRDIEALGDKPAFISHIGDISYARGYSWLWDNFFSQIEPVASKVAYHVCIGNHEYDWPLQPWKPDWSTYGTDGGGECGVPYSLKFHMPGNSSELTGTHAPATRNLYYSFDMGSVHFVYISTETNFLPGSGQYIFIKHDLESVDRKKDPFCGCPRAQANLHNKL
;
A
#
# COMPACT_ATOMS: atom_id res chain seq x y z
N THR A 1 64.93 -21.18 -29.96
CA THR A 1 66.18 -20.70 -30.60
C THR A 1 66.01 -19.24 -30.96
N HIS A 2 66.80 -18.36 -30.32
CA HIS A 2 67.17 -16.95 -30.57
C HIS A 2 66.07 -15.90 -30.87
N SER A 3 65.87 -14.78 -30.12
CA SER A 3 66.70 -13.73 -29.49
C SER A 3 66.88 -12.46 -30.33
N ASN A 4 66.81 -11.32 -29.62
CA ASN A 4 67.28 -9.94 -29.87
C ASN A 4 66.21 -8.91 -30.29
N TYR A 5 65.77 -8.01 -29.38
CA TYR A 5 66.40 -6.78 -28.86
C TYR A 5 66.62 -5.69 -29.92
N PHE A 6 65.93 -4.54 -29.79
CA PHE A 6 66.59 -3.23 -29.72
C PHE A 6 65.64 -2.14 -29.17
N THR A 7 66.13 -1.47 -28.14
CA THR A 7 65.54 -0.36 -27.39
C THR A 7 66.09 0.97 -27.92
N LYS A 8 65.28 2.03 -28.06
CA LYS A 8 65.78 3.42 -28.17
C LYS A 8 65.01 4.33 -27.21
N LYS A 9 65.68 4.70 -26.11
CA LYS A 9 65.33 5.81 -25.20
C LYS A 9 65.94 7.09 -25.78
N LEU A 10 65.15 8.15 -25.95
CA LEU A 10 65.66 9.52 -26.11
C LEU A 10 65.67 10.21 -24.75
N LEU A 11 66.84 10.73 -24.40
CA LEU A 11 67.12 11.59 -23.25
C LEU A 11 66.90 13.05 -23.68
N PHE A 12 66.18 13.82 -22.87
CA PHE A 12 66.18 15.29 -22.92
C PHE A 12 66.99 15.83 -21.74
N GLN A 13 68.09 16.53 -22.03
CA GLN A 13 68.85 17.36 -21.10
C GLN A 13 68.18 18.74 -20.97
N PRO A 14 68.10 19.35 -19.77
CA PRO A 14 67.91 20.79 -19.64
C PRO A 14 69.27 21.50 -19.54
N MET A 15 69.41 22.52 -20.38
CA MET A 15 70.57 23.39 -20.51
C MET A 15 70.51 24.48 -19.42
N LEU A 16 71.53 24.53 -18.56
CA LEU A 16 71.75 25.64 -17.63
C LEU A 16 72.15 26.89 -18.40
N ILE A 17 71.42 28.00 -18.19
CA ILE A 17 71.90 29.34 -18.52
C ILE A 17 72.05 30.11 -17.21
N GLN A 18 73.28 30.44 -16.88
CA GLN A 18 73.68 31.33 -15.81
C GLN A 18 74.07 32.64 -16.47
N MET A 19 73.48 33.78 -16.10
CA MET A 19 74.20 35.06 -16.03
C MET A 19 73.40 36.19 -15.36
N ASN A 20 74.05 36.71 -14.32
CA ASN A 20 74.23 38.10 -13.93
C ASN A 20 73.20 38.87 -13.09
N SER A 21 73.81 39.51 -12.10
CA SER A 21 73.31 40.24 -10.97
C SER A 21 73.27 41.75 -11.22
N LYS A 22 72.58 42.42 -10.29
CA LYS A 22 72.41 43.88 -10.09
C LYS A 22 71.18 44.47 -10.78
N PHE A 23 70.14 44.72 -10.02
CA PHE A 23 69.74 46.09 -9.63
C PHE A 23 68.71 46.01 -8.49
N ILE A 24 69.05 46.63 -7.36
CA ILE A 24 68.19 46.81 -6.19
C ILE A 24 67.42 48.11 -6.43
N GLN A 25 66.11 48.03 -6.58
CA GLN A 25 65.21 49.15 -6.30
C GLN A 25 63.99 48.63 -5.55
N THR A 26 63.87 49.15 -4.34
CA THR A 26 62.84 48.92 -3.33
C THR A 26 61.47 49.41 -3.81
N ILE A 27 60.51 48.51 -3.92
CA ILE A 27 59.07 48.82 -4.00
C ILE A 27 58.47 48.49 -2.62
N PRO A 28 57.69 49.38 -1.99
CA PRO A 28 57.18 49.14 -0.64
C PRO A 28 56.14 48.02 -0.66
N LEU A 29 56.40 47.01 0.16
CA LEU A 29 55.59 45.81 0.37
C LEU A 29 54.39 46.12 1.27
N THR A 30 53.51 47.05 0.87
CA THR A 30 52.32 47.43 1.67
C THR A 30 51.04 47.51 0.84
N LEU A 31 50.90 46.67 -0.19
CA LEU A 31 49.62 46.53 -0.91
C LEU A 31 49.36 45.10 -1.42
N LEU A 32 49.76 44.08 -0.64
CA LEU A 32 49.51 42.66 -0.97
C LEU A 32 48.99 41.83 0.22
N PHE A 33 48.55 42.50 1.29
CA PHE A 33 48.03 41.86 2.50
C PHE A 33 46.62 42.34 2.91
N VAL A 34 45.83 42.81 1.95
CA VAL A 34 44.38 43.12 2.16
C VAL A 34 43.48 42.41 1.14
N LEU A 35 44.03 41.62 0.20
CA LEU A 35 43.24 40.83 -0.75
C LEU A 35 43.23 39.32 -0.47
N SER A 36 43.55 38.91 0.75
CA SER A 36 43.48 37.50 1.20
C SER A 36 42.43 37.27 2.30
N LEU A 37 41.63 38.29 2.65
CA LEU A 37 40.56 38.21 3.65
C LEU A 37 39.13 38.12 3.05
N LEU A 38 38.99 37.87 1.74
CA LEU A 38 37.68 37.74 1.07
C LEU A 38 37.44 36.38 0.38
N PHE A 39 38.29 35.40 0.63
CA PHE A 39 38.01 34.01 0.27
C PHE A 39 38.13 33.15 1.53
N THR A 40 37.18 33.31 2.45
CA THR A 40 36.68 32.10 3.10
C THR A 40 36.13 31.25 1.97
N PRO A 41 36.63 30.02 1.71
CA PRO A 41 35.82 29.09 0.95
C PRO A 41 34.50 29.04 1.71
N SER A 42 33.40 29.46 1.09
CA SER A 42 32.09 29.10 1.57
C SER A 42 32.16 27.58 1.68
N SER A 43 32.31 27.08 2.90
CA SER A 43 32.11 25.67 3.18
C SER A 43 30.65 25.48 2.85
N SER A 44 30.35 25.13 1.60
CA SER A 44 29.04 24.62 1.22
C SER A 44 28.85 23.44 2.14
N SER A 45 28.07 23.65 3.19
CA SER A 45 27.73 22.58 4.12
C SER A 45 27.07 21.53 3.27
N GLU A 46 27.62 20.31 3.24
CA GLU A 46 26.99 19.21 2.51
C GLU A 46 25.52 19.14 2.89
N VAL A 47 24.64 19.06 1.88
CA VAL A 47 23.19 19.02 2.11
C VAL A 47 22.91 17.84 3.02
N SER A 48 22.27 18.10 4.15
CA SER A 48 21.94 17.06 5.12
C SER A 48 20.45 16.80 5.11
N VAL A 49 20.07 15.54 5.29
CA VAL A 49 18.68 15.13 5.54
C VAL A 49 18.65 14.10 6.66
N SER A 50 17.78 14.33 7.64
CA SER A 50 17.63 13.50 8.83
C SER A 50 16.17 13.20 9.11
N VAL A 51 15.94 12.17 9.94
CA VAL A 51 14.62 11.73 10.39
C VAL A 51 14.55 11.85 11.91
N SER A 52 13.38 12.23 12.45
CA SER A 52 13.18 12.41 13.89
C SER A 52 13.30 11.13 14.70
N THR A 53 13.10 9.97 14.07
CA THR A 53 13.28 8.63 14.65
C THR A 53 13.74 7.67 13.55
N GLN A 54 14.45 6.61 13.92
CA GLN A 54 14.82 5.52 13.00
C GLN A 54 13.83 4.35 13.04
N THR A 55 12.92 4.33 14.01
CA THR A 55 11.94 3.25 14.19
C THR A 55 10.57 3.84 14.50
N LEU A 56 9.55 3.43 13.75
CA LEU A 56 8.14 3.70 14.03
C LEU A 56 7.49 2.47 14.68
N SER A 57 6.50 2.69 15.54
CA SER A 57 5.84 1.60 16.25
C SER A 57 4.71 0.99 15.42
N LYS A 58 3.92 1.80 14.71
CA LYS A 58 2.77 1.31 13.92
C LYS A 58 2.56 2.13 12.65
N SER A 59 1.88 1.53 11.67
CA SER A 59 1.37 2.26 10.51
C SER A 59 0.52 3.48 10.94
N GLY A 60 0.73 4.61 10.28
CA GLY A 60 0.10 5.89 10.61
C GLY A 60 0.89 6.76 11.58
N ASP A 61 1.92 6.24 12.26
CA ASP A 61 2.80 7.08 13.08
C ASP A 61 3.56 8.09 12.20
N PRO A 62 3.62 9.38 12.61
CA PRO A 62 4.31 10.40 11.85
C PRO A 62 5.83 10.33 12.05
N VAL A 63 6.57 10.53 10.97
CA VAL A 63 8.01 10.88 11.01
C VAL A 63 8.21 12.30 10.52
N THR A 64 9.09 13.05 11.20
CA THR A 64 9.54 14.35 10.72
C THR A 64 10.85 14.19 9.98
N ILE A 65 10.87 14.56 8.70
CA ILE A 65 12.05 14.64 7.87
C ILE A 65 12.55 16.09 7.89
N GLN A 66 13.82 16.30 8.20
CA GLN A 66 14.44 17.62 8.30
C GLN A 66 15.60 17.70 7.34
N TRP A 67 15.86 18.87 6.77
CA TRP A 67 17.01 19.11 5.90
C TRP A 67 17.62 20.48 6.12
N SER A 68 18.88 20.62 5.73
CA SER A 68 19.62 21.88 5.76
C SER A 68 20.74 21.90 4.72
N GLY A 69 21.25 23.09 4.43
CA GLY A 69 22.42 23.28 3.55
C GLY A 69 22.13 23.29 2.06
N ILE A 70 20.86 23.39 1.63
CA ILE A 70 20.54 23.52 0.19
C ILE A 70 20.89 24.93 -0.28
N ASP A 71 21.96 25.03 -1.06
CA ASP A 71 22.37 26.27 -1.71
C ASP A 71 21.40 26.63 -2.85
N SER A 72 20.87 27.86 -2.85
CA SER A 72 19.91 28.36 -3.85
C SER A 72 18.67 27.44 -4.01
N PRO A 73 17.85 27.29 -2.96
CA PRO A 73 16.69 26.39 -3.00
C PRO A 73 15.67 26.81 -4.07
N SER A 74 15.05 25.82 -4.69
CA SER A 74 14.03 25.99 -5.74
C SER A 74 12.68 25.43 -5.30
N LYS A 75 11.58 25.95 -5.86
CA LYS A 75 10.24 25.38 -5.67
C LYS A 75 10.11 23.96 -6.22
N LEU A 76 10.99 23.59 -7.15
CA LEU A 76 11.04 22.27 -7.76
C LEU A 76 11.92 21.27 -6.99
N ASP A 77 12.70 21.72 -6.00
CA ASP A 77 13.45 20.78 -5.15
C ASP A 77 12.46 19.88 -4.41
N TRP A 78 12.76 18.59 -4.35
CA TRP A 78 11.78 17.61 -3.88
C TRP A 78 12.42 16.50 -3.03
N LEU A 79 11.61 15.97 -2.13
CA LEU A 79 11.89 14.83 -1.27
C LEU A 79 11.26 13.59 -1.88
N GLY A 80 12.08 12.62 -2.30
CA GLY A 80 11.63 11.31 -2.75
C GLY A 80 11.55 10.31 -1.61
N ILE A 81 10.50 9.51 -1.61
CA ILE A 81 10.22 8.46 -0.63
C ILE A 81 10.50 7.10 -1.26
N TYR A 82 11.41 6.34 -0.66
CA TYR A 82 11.84 5.04 -1.17
C TYR A 82 11.62 3.97 -0.11
N SER A 83 11.05 2.86 -0.53
CA SER A 83 11.05 1.59 0.18
C SER A 83 11.18 0.50 -0.89
N PRO A 84 12.04 -0.52 -0.76
CA PRO A 84 13.18 -0.57 0.15
C PRO A 84 14.23 0.53 -0.17
N PRO A 85 15.19 0.79 0.75
CA PRO A 85 16.20 1.84 0.60
C PRO A 85 17.17 1.63 -0.55
N ASN A 86 17.37 0.39 -1.00
CA ASN A 86 18.23 0.04 -2.13
C ASN A 86 17.56 0.21 -3.50
N SER A 87 16.34 0.74 -3.55
CA SER A 87 15.62 1.00 -4.80
C SER A 87 16.40 1.99 -5.69
N SER A 88 16.35 1.75 -7.01
CA SER A 88 16.80 2.71 -8.02
C SER A 88 16.19 4.08 -7.76
N SER A 89 16.93 5.15 -8.01
CA SER A 89 16.42 6.52 -7.84
C SER A 89 15.18 6.80 -8.71
N HIS A 90 14.93 6.03 -9.78
CA HIS A 90 13.72 6.16 -10.59
C HIS A 90 12.48 5.47 -10.00
N HIS A 91 12.62 4.70 -8.92
CA HIS A 91 11.56 3.87 -8.33
C HIS A 91 11.15 4.39 -6.92
N PHE A 92 10.96 5.70 -6.79
CA PHE A 92 10.31 6.26 -5.60
C PHE A 92 8.84 5.82 -5.57
N ILE A 93 8.26 5.62 -4.38
CA ILE A 93 6.82 5.34 -4.23
C ILE A 93 6.00 6.62 -4.16
N GLY A 94 6.64 7.71 -3.75
CA GLY A 94 6.02 9.01 -3.65
C GLY A 94 7.03 10.12 -3.42
N TYR A 95 6.54 11.35 -3.42
CA TYR A 95 7.36 12.54 -3.30
C TYR A 95 6.58 13.72 -2.70
N LEU A 96 7.34 14.71 -2.22
CA LEU A 96 6.85 15.99 -1.74
C LEU A 96 7.79 17.09 -2.22
N PHE A 97 7.25 18.25 -2.62
CA PHE A 97 8.08 19.41 -2.91
C PHE A 97 8.56 20.03 -1.61
N LEU A 98 9.85 20.37 -1.52
CA LEU A 98 10.42 21.01 -0.33
C LEU A 98 9.76 22.36 -0.04
N SER A 99 9.21 23.01 -1.07
CA SER A 99 8.45 24.25 -0.96
C SER A 99 7.17 24.16 -0.14
N SER A 100 6.73 22.96 0.26
CA SER A 100 5.63 22.81 1.21
C SER A 100 6.03 23.17 2.65
N SER A 101 7.34 23.19 2.97
CA SER A 101 7.82 23.62 4.28
C SER A 101 7.96 25.14 4.34
N PRO A 102 7.41 25.87 5.32
CA PRO A 102 7.46 27.34 5.34
C PRO A 102 8.87 27.96 5.32
N THR A 103 9.90 27.22 5.73
CA THR A 103 11.27 27.73 5.85
C THR A 103 12.17 27.37 4.66
N TRP A 104 11.64 26.68 3.64
CA TRP A 104 12.41 26.10 2.53
C TRP A 104 13.36 27.07 1.82
N GLN A 105 13.00 28.35 1.72
CA GLN A 105 13.81 29.40 1.08
C GLN A 105 15.16 29.64 1.78
N SER A 106 15.29 29.25 3.05
CA SER A 106 16.55 29.33 3.80
C SER A 106 17.55 28.22 3.44
N GLY A 107 17.17 27.30 2.55
CA GLY A 107 17.92 26.08 2.27
C GLY A 107 17.74 24.99 3.34
N SER A 108 16.86 25.24 4.32
CA SER A 108 16.53 24.33 5.41
C SER A 108 15.02 24.22 5.62
N GLY A 109 14.54 23.09 6.10
CA GLY A 109 13.12 22.88 6.34
C GLY A 109 12.81 21.55 6.98
N SER A 110 11.53 21.35 7.23
CA SER A 110 11.01 20.10 7.74
C SER A 110 9.61 19.80 7.21
N ILE A 111 9.31 18.52 7.08
CA ILE A 111 7.99 17.99 6.72
C ILE A 111 7.70 16.78 7.61
N SER A 112 6.49 16.71 8.17
CA SER A 112 6.02 15.55 8.93
C SER A 112 4.98 14.79 8.11
N ILE A 113 5.15 13.48 7.96
CA ILE A 113 4.19 12.61 7.26
C ILE A 113 3.93 11.33 8.06
N PRO A 114 2.68 10.83 8.10
CA PRO A 114 2.40 9.48 8.55
C PRO A 114 2.95 8.47 7.53
N LEU A 115 3.52 7.36 8.00
CA LEU A 115 3.98 6.28 7.12
C LEU A 115 3.20 5.00 7.38
N VAL A 116 2.96 4.26 6.30
CA VAL A 116 2.42 2.89 6.35
C VAL A 116 3.58 1.90 6.35
N ASN A 117 3.48 0.84 7.12
CA ASN A 117 4.48 -0.20 7.08
C ASN A 117 4.39 -1.02 5.79
N LEU A 118 5.44 -0.93 4.95
CA LEU A 118 5.57 -1.68 3.69
C LEU A 118 6.48 -2.91 3.83
N ARG A 119 6.80 -3.31 5.08
CA ARG A 119 7.67 -4.45 5.46
C ARG A 119 9.11 -4.36 4.94
N SER A 120 9.48 -3.19 4.41
CA SER A 120 10.84 -2.81 4.03
C SER A 120 11.12 -1.43 4.59
N ASN A 121 12.37 -1.19 4.98
CA ASN A 121 12.78 0.12 5.48
C ASN A 121 12.51 1.23 4.45
N TYR A 122 12.40 2.44 4.97
CA TYR A 122 12.29 3.67 4.22
C TYR A 122 13.64 4.37 4.13
N GLN A 123 13.86 5.09 3.02
CA GLN A 123 14.90 6.11 2.91
C GLN A 123 14.33 7.31 2.16
N PHE A 124 14.70 8.49 2.64
CA PHE A 124 14.33 9.74 2.02
C PHE A 124 15.51 10.32 1.27
N ARG A 125 15.28 10.85 0.07
CA ARG A 125 16.34 11.42 -0.76
C ARG A 125 15.91 12.77 -1.29
N ILE A 126 16.79 13.76 -1.21
CA ILE A 126 16.52 15.09 -1.74
C ILE A 126 17.11 15.19 -3.13
N PHE A 127 16.35 15.77 -4.04
CA PHE A 127 16.76 16.02 -5.42
C PHE A 127 16.52 17.46 -5.81
N ARG A 128 17.39 17.97 -6.67
CA ARG A 128 17.18 19.20 -7.42
C ARG A 128 16.54 18.89 -8.75
N TRP A 129 15.37 19.48 -9.00
CA TRP A 129 14.74 19.41 -10.31
C TRP A 129 14.82 20.78 -10.98
N ILE A 130 15.49 20.82 -12.12
CA ILE A 130 15.76 22.06 -12.85
C ILE A 130 14.62 22.29 -13.86
N GLU A 131 14.10 23.51 -13.92
CA GLU A 131 12.99 23.90 -14.82
C GLU A 131 13.24 23.47 -16.28
N SER A 132 14.47 23.65 -16.77
CA SER A 132 14.86 23.26 -18.14
C SER A 132 14.94 21.75 -18.37
N GLU A 133 14.89 20.92 -17.31
CA GLU A 133 14.88 19.46 -17.37
C GLU A 133 13.47 18.88 -17.17
N VAL A 134 12.45 19.73 -17.00
CA VAL A 134 11.04 19.31 -16.94
C VAL A 134 10.67 18.70 -18.29
N ASP A 135 10.28 17.43 -18.26
CA ASP A 135 9.89 16.69 -19.45
C ASP A 135 8.37 16.56 -19.49
N THR A 136 7.76 17.24 -20.45
CA THR A 136 6.32 17.24 -20.70
C THR A 136 5.84 16.00 -21.46
N SER A 137 6.67 14.97 -21.63
CA SER A 137 6.23 13.67 -22.15
C SER A 137 5.99 12.63 -21.05
N ARG A 138 6.53 12.84 -19.84
CA ARG A 138 6.43 11.88 -18.73
C ARG A 138 5.62 12.44 -17.58
N HIS A 139 4.36 12.03 -17.50
CA HIS A 139 3.41 12.50 -16.50
C HIS A 139 2.98 11.43 -15.51
N ASP A 140 2.45 11.87 -14.37
CA ASP A 140 1.61 11.04 -13.51
C ASP A 140 0.23 10.80 -14.15
N HIS A 141 -0.63 10.05 -13.46
CA HIS A 141 -1.97 9.71 -13.95
C HIS A 141 -2.89 10.94 -14.11
N ASP A 142 -2.58 12.05 -13.45
CA ASP A 142 -3.33 13.31 -13.52
C ASP A 142 -2.69 14.31 -14.51
N ASN A 143 -1.76 13.84 -15.36
CA ASN A 143 -1.02 14.62 -16.35
C ASN A 143 -0.07 15.69 -15.77
N ASN A 144 0.39 15.56 -14.54
CA ASN A 144 1.45 16.41 -13.99
C ASN A 144 2.83 15.85 -14.35
N PRO A 145 3.81 16.70 -14.76
CA PRO A 145 5.16 16.22 -15.04
C PRO A 145 5.80 15.56 -13.81
N LEU A 146 6.43 14.40 -14.01
CA LEU A 146 7.09 13.68 -12.92
C LEU A 146 8.48 14.24 -12.61
N PRO A 147 8.84 14.41 -11.32
CA PRO A 147 10.16 14.89 -10.94
C PRO A 147 11.31 14.03 -11.46
N ARG A 148 12.40 14.68 -11.87
CA ARG A 148 13.64 14.01 -12.32
C ARG A 148 14.57 13.70 -11.15
N THR A 149 15.30 12.60 -11.27
CA THR A 149 16.13 12.02 -10.20
C THR A 149 17.64 12.18 -10.46
N LYS A 150 18.00 13.00 -11.45
CA LYS A 150 19.37 13.18 -11.95
C LYS A 150 20.30 13.84 -10.93
N HIS A 151 19.81 14.85 -10.21
CA HIS A 151 20.62 15.65 -9.29
C HIS A 151 20.23 15.32 -7.84
N GLN A 152 20.67 14.17 -7.34
CA GLN A 152 20.50 13.83 -5.93
C GLN A 152 21.44 14.67 -5.07
N LEU A 153 20.89 15.36 -4.07
CA LEU A 153 21.66 16.21 -3.15
C LEU A 153 22.03 15.48 -1.86
N ALA A 154 21.10 14.70 -1.29
CA ALA A 154 21.30 14.02 0.00
C ALA A 154 20.42 12.78 0.13
N LYS A 155 20.76 11.89 1.07
CA LYS A 155 19.95 10.73 1.47
C LYS A 155 19.94 10.60 2.99
N SER A 156 18.81 10.19 3.56
CA SER A 156 18.66 9.99 5.00
C SER A 156 19.27 8.66 5.43
N ASN A 157 19.44 8.51 6.74
CA ASN A 157 19.49 7.19 7.35
C ASN A 157 18.20 6.42 7.07
N GLU A 158 18.27 5.09 7.16
CA GLU A 158 17.10 4.24 7.01
C GLU A 158 16.15 4.40 8.20
N LEU A 159 14.86 4.30 7.92
CA LEU A 159 13.80 4.25 8.92
C LEU A 159 13.02 2.94 8.77
N GLY A 160 12.90 2.18 9.86
CA GLY A 160 12.15 0.93 9.90
C GLY A 160 10.90 1.02 10.77
N PHE A 161 10.20 -0.11 10.88
CA PHE A 161 9.13 -0.34 11.85
C PHE A 161 9.59 -1.36 12.89
N ASP A 162 9.14 -1.21 14.14
CA ASP A 162 9.46 -2.16 15.20
C ASP A 162 8.97 -3.56 14.80
N PRO A 163 9.83 -4.59 14.75
CA PRO A 163 9.41 -5.95 14.43
C PRO A 163 8.41 -6.53 15.46
N ARG A 164 8.40 -6.05 16.71
CA ARG A 164 7.52 -6.55 17.79
C ARG A 164 6.22 -5.76 17.93
N ARG A 165 5.83 -4.99 16.92
CA ARG A 165 4.59 -4.19 16.92
C ARG A 165 3.29 -4.99 16.93
N GLY A 166 3.38 -6.31 16.79
CA GLY A 166 2.21 -7.18 16.61
C GLY A 166 1.66 -7.14 15.17
N PRO A 167 0.53 -7.81 14.94
CA PRO A 167 -0.14 -7.81 13.65
C PRO A 167 -0.70 -6.46 13.22
N GLU A 168 -0.83 -6.28 11.91
CA GLU A 168 -1.47 -5.12 11.27
C GLU A 168 -2.50 -5.60 10.22
N GLN A 169 -3.22 -4.67 9.60
CA GLN A 169 -4.22 -4.95 8.56
C GLN A 169 -5.34 -5.86 9.05
N VAL A 170 -5.75 -5.70 10.32
CA VAL A 170 -6.80 -6.53 10.94
C VAL A 170 -8.15 -6.22 10.30
N HIS A 171 -8.80 -7.23 9.75
CA HIS A 171 -10.13 -7.07 9.16
C HIS A 171 -10.99 -8.33 9.31
N LEU A 172 -12.29 -8.12 9.47
CA LEU A 172 -13.28 -9.16 9.72
C LEU A 172 -14.07 -9.51 8.46
N ALA A 173 -14.60 -10.73 8.40
CA ALA A 173 -15.57 -11.18 7.40
C ALA A 173 -16.48 -12.26 7.98
N PHE A 174 -17.72 -12.39 7.49
CA PHE A 174 -18.54 -13.55 7.81
C PHE A 174 -17.99 -14.82 7.15
N THR A 175 -18.33 -15.97 7.71
CA THR A 175 -18.17 -17.28 7.08
C THR A 175 -19.53 -17.81 6.60
N ASP A 176 -19.53 -19.04 6.09
CA ASP A 176 -20.76 -19.77 5.77
C ASP A 176 -21.64 -20.07 6.99
N LEU A 177 -21.07 -20.06 8.20
CA LEU A 177 -21.78 -20.42 9.44
C LEU A 177 -22.20 -19.17 10.23
N GLU A 178 -23.45 -19.17 10.68
CA GLU A 178 -24.12 -18.03 11.36
C GLU A 178 -23.43 -17.61 12.67
N ASP A 179 -22.87 -18.59 13.39
CA ASP A 179 -22.20 -18.43 14.67
C ASP A 179 -20.67 -18.29 14.56
N GLU A 180 -20.18 -17.89 13.39
CA GLU A 180 -18.76 -17.69 13.13
C GLU A 180 -18.43 -16.25 12.67
N MET A 181 -17.22 -15.80 13.02
CA MET A 181 -16.62 -14.58 12.49
C MET A 181 -15.16 -14.86 12.12
N ARG A 182 -14.80 -14.59 10.87
CA ARG A 182 -13.43 -14.68 10.38
C ARG A 182 -12.67 -13.39 10.69
N VAL A 183 -11.41 -13.52 11.04
CA VAL A 183 -10.45 -12.42 11.11
C VAL A 183 -9.23 -12.74 10.26
N LEU A 184 -8.82 -11.78 9.45
CA LEU A 184 -7.55 -11.81 8.74
C LEU A 184 -6.64 -10.69 9.25
N PHE A 185 -5.34 -10.94 9.24
CA PHE A 185 -4.32 -9.97 9.63
C PHE A 185 -2.95 -10.34 9.03
N VAL A 186 -2.02 -9.40 9.04
CA VAL A 186 -0.67 -9.57 8.47
C VAL A 186 0.40 -9.45 9.55
N THR A 187 1.37 -10.36 9.49
CA THR A 187 2.58 -10.34 10.33
C THR A 187 3.85 -10.25 9.48
N HIS A 188 4.98 -9.97 10.11
CA HIS A 188 6.27 -9.84 9.44
C HIS A 188 6.97 -11.19 9.19
N ASP A 189 6.58 -12.25 9.88
CA ASP A 189 7.14 -13.60 9.75
C ASP A 189 6.04 -14.67 9.71
N GLY A 190 6.38 -15.87 9.24
CA GLY A 190 5.41 -16.96 9.07
C GLY A 190 5.22 -17.81 10.32
N LYS A 191 5.53 -17.31 11.52
CA LYS A 191 5.33 -18.08 12.75
C LYS A 191 3.85 -18.21 13.06
N GLU A 192 3.51 -19.23 13.87
CA GLU A 192 2.15 -19.43 14.33
C GLU A 192 1.60 -18.18 15.01
N SER A 193 0.38 -17.83 14.65
CA SER A 193 -0.39 -16.75 15.27
C SER A 193 -1.81 -17.25 15.56
N PHE A 194 -2.43 -16.60 16.53
CA PHE A 194 -3.68 -17.04 17.14
C PHE A 194 -4.65 -15.87 17.25
N VAL A 195 -5.92 -16.22 17.44
CA VAL A 195 -6.97 -15.28 17.83
C VAL A 195 -7.42 -15.65 19.23
N ARG A 196 -7.36 -14.71 20.18
CA ARG A 196 -8.02 -14.86 21.48
C ARG A 196 -9.31 -14.04 21.46
N TYR A 197 -10.41 -14.60 21.94
CA TYR A 197 -11.70 -13.91 21.94
C TYR A 197 -12.61 -14.31 23.11
N GLY A 198 -13.58 -13.45 23.43
CA GLY A 198 -14.55 -13.69 24.50
C GLY A 198 -15.56 -12.55 24.67
N LEU A 199 -16.44 -12.68 25.66
CA LEU A 199 -17.52 -11.71 25.92
C LEU A 199 -17.08 -10.52 26.79
N GLY A 200 -15.84 -10.51 27.27
CA GLY A 200 -15.28 -9.38 28.01
C GLY A 200 -13.86 -9.07 27.55
N GLU A 201 -13.50 -7.79 27.56
CA GLU A 201 -12.19 -7.32 27.11
C GLU A 201 -11.03 -7.96 27.90
N ASP A 202 -11.19 -8.08 29.22
CA ASP A 202 -10.21 -8.74 30.10
C ASP A 202 -10.41 -10.27 30.19
N ARG A 203 -11.41 -10.82 29.50
CA ARG A 203 -11.80 -12.25 29.55
C ARG A 203 -12.04 -12.82 28.15
N MET A 204 -10.93 -13.00 27.44
CA MET A 204 -10.85 -13.65 26.13
C MET A 204 -10.46 -15.13 26.29
N ASP A 205 -11.34 -15.92 26.89
CA ASP A 205 -11.06 -17.30 27.33
C ASP A 205 -10.97 -18.32 26.17
N GLN A 206 -11.38 -17.94 24.96
CA GLN A 206 -11.31 -18.80 23.78
C GLN A 206 -10.05 -18.47 22.97
N THR A 207 -9.42 -19.49 22.39
CA THR A 207 -8.26 -19.33 21.50
C THR A 207 -8.40 -20.24 20.29
N VAL A 208 -8.16 -19.70 19.10
CA VAL A 208 -8.10 -20.47 17.84
C VAL A 208 -6.79 -20.20 17.12
N GLY A 209 -6.27 -21.22 16.43
CA GLY A 209 -5.14 -21.08 15.52
C GLY A 209 -5.55 -20.38 14.22
N THR A 210 -4.55 -19.99 13.43
CA THR A 210 -4.76 -19.38 12.11
C THR A 210 -4.16 -20.23 11.00
N ARG A 211 -4.79 -20.22 9.83
CA ARG A 211 -4.18 -20.71 8.60
C ARG A 211 -3.30 -19.60 8.02
N LEU A 212 -2.10 -19.97 7.58
CA LEU A 212 -1.17 -19.04 6.96
C LEU A 212 -1.26 -19.09 5.43
N VAL A 213 -1.29 -17.93 4.80
CA VAL A 213 -1.35 -17.75 3.34
C VAL A 213 -0.40 -16.62 2.93
N ARG A 214 0.22 -16.74 1.76
CA ARG A 214 0.98 -15.67 1.10
C ARG A 214 1.00 -15.87 -0.41
N TYR A 215 1.48 -14.87 -1.14
CA TYR A 215 1.79 -14.96 -2.55
C TYR A 215 3.18 -14.42 -2.83
N GLU A 216 3.78 -14.89 -3.93
CA GLU A 216 5.10 -14.48 -4.39
C GLU A 216 5.01 -13.66 -5.68
N ARG A 217 6.13 -13.07 -6.06
CA ARG A 217 6.23 -12.22 -7.25
C ARG A 217 5.83 -12.98 -8.51
N GLU A 218 6.18 -14.26 -8.56
CA GLU A 218 5.95 -15.18 -9.67
C GLU A 218 4.48 -15.60 -9.80
N HIS A 219 3.64 -15.29 -8.80
CA HIS A 219 2.20 -15.51 -8.86
C HIS A 219 1.47 -14.41 -9.63
N MET A 220 2.04 -13.20 -9.70
CA MET A 220 1.48 -12.10 -10.50
C MET A 220 1.60 -12.41 -12.00
N CYS A 221 0.62 -12.05 -12.81
CA CYS A 221 0.62 -12.41 -14.23
C CYS A 221 1.59 -11.56 -15.06
N ASP A 222 1.78 -10.29 -14.71
CA ASP A 222 2.59 -9.38 -15.53
C ASP A 222 3.04 -8.10 -14.78
N SER A 223 3.73 -7.24 -15.50
CA SER A 223 4.13 -5.90 -15.09
C SER A 223 2.95 -4.94 -14.97
N PRO A 224 2.97 -3.98 -14.01
CA PRO A 224 4.03 -3.73 -13.03
C PRO A 224 4.00 -4.65 -11.80
N ALA A 225 2.94 -5.44 -11.59
CA ALA A 225 2.76 -6.26 -10.39
C ALA A 225 3.94 -7.22 -10.11
N ASN A 226 4.54 -7.81 -11.15
CA ASN A 226 5.70 -8.70 -11.00
C ASN A 226 7.07 -7.98 -11.05
N GLN A 227 7.11 -6.65 -11.29
CA GLN A 227 8.36 -5.89 -11.44
C GLN A 227 8.76 -5.16 -10.15
N SER A 228 10.03 -4.82 -9.99
CA SER A 228 10.56 -4.19 -8.75
C SER A 228 9.92 -2.85 -8.39
N VAL A 229 9.32 -2.13 -9.34
CA VAL A 229 8.62 -0.87 -9.07
C VAL A 229 7.22 -1.07 -8.48
N GLY A 230 6.58 -2.22 -8.79
CA GLY A 230 5.22 -2.54 -8.35
C GLY A 230 5.16 -3.57 -7.23
N TRP A 231 6.01 -4.60 -7.29
CA TRP A 231 6.08 -5.70 -6.32
C TRP A 231 6.66 -5.29 -4.98
N ARG A 232 6.01 -5.74 -3.91
CA ARG A 232 6.56 -5.84 -2.54
C ARG A 232 6.11 -7.15 -1.92
N ASP A 233 6.94 -7.71 -1.05
CA ASP A 233 6.56 -8.84 -0.22
C ASP A 233 5.25 -8.50 0.53
N PRO A 234 4.21 -9.35 0.48
CA PRO A 234 2.91 -9.06 1.08
C PRO A 234 2.84 -9.34 2.59
N GLY A 235 3.92 -9.83 3.18
CA GLY A 235 3.94 -10.38 4.52
C GLY A 235 3.32 -11.78 4.58
N TYR A 236 2.88 -12.13 5.78
CA TYR A 236 2.29 -13.41 6.10
C TYR A 236 0.83 -13.17 6.52
N ILE A 237 -0.11 -13.62 5.70
CA ILE A 237 -1.54 -13.38 5.90
C ILE A 237 -2.09 -14.53 6.73
N HIS A 238 -2.58 -14.21 7.92
CA HIS A 238 -3.20 -15.15 8.84
C HIS A 238 -4.72 -15.10 8.68
N ASP A 239 -5.35 -16.26 8.72
CA ASP A 239 -6.78 -16.45 8.53
C ASP A 239 -7.33 -17.33 9.67
N GLY A 240 -8.03 -16.72 10.62
CA GLY A 240 -8.60 -17.37 11.81
C GLY A 240 -10.11 -17.24 11.88
N VAL A 241 -10.77 -18.24 12.48
CA VAL A 241 -12.24 -18.27 12.60
C VAL A 241 -12.63 -18.39 14.08
N MET A 242 -13.30 -17.37 14.59
CA MET A 242 -13.92 -17.39 15.92
C MET A 242 -15.28 -18.08 15.79
N MET A 243 -15.50 -19.14 16.57
CA MET A 243 -16.66 -20.04 16.45
C MET A 243 -17.56 -20.00 17.69
N ASN A 244 -18.76 -20.59 17.58
CA ASN A 244 -19.76 -20.70 18.65
C ASN A 244 -20.18 -19.33 19.21
N LEU A 245 -20.33 -18.34 18.33
CA LEU A 245 -20.70 -16.98 18.69
C LEU A 245 -22.21 -16.91 18.96
N LYS A 246 -22.58 -16.32 20.10
CA LYS A 246 -23.99 -16.03 20.39
C LYS A 246 -24.45 -14.88 19.49
N LYS A 247 -25.64 -15.01 18.89
CA LYS A 247 -26.20 -14.00 17.99
C LYS A 247 -26.33 -12.62 18.65
N GLY A 248 -25.97 -11.56 17.93
CA GLY A 248 -26.15 -10.16 18.37
C GLY A 248 -25.44 -9.81 19.68
N LYS A 249 -24.26 -10.39 19.94
CA LYS A 249 -23.46 -10.13 21.15
C LYS A 249 -22.14 -9.48 20.80
N ARG A 250 -21.71 -8.56 21.65
CA ARG A 250 -20.37 -7.99 21.58
C ARG A 250 -19.34 -9.03 22.01
N TYR A 251 -18.37 -9.27 21.14
CA TYR A 251 -17.17 -10.05 21.42
C TYR A 251 -15.96 -9.13 21.34
N TYR A 252 -15.01 -9.37 22.24
CA TYR A 252 -13.69 -8.76 22.24
C TYR A 252 -12.69 -9.78 21.74
N TYR A 253 -11.71 -9.33 20.98
CA TYR A 253 -10.68 -10.21 20.44
C TYR A 253 -9.33 -9.50 20.31
N LYS A 254 -8.26 -10.29 20.24
CA LYS A 254 -6.92 -9.85 19.84
C LYS A 254 -6.25 -10.92 18.99
N VAL A 255 -5.36 -10.47 18.11
CA VAL A 255 -4.64 -11.34 17.17
C VAL A 255 -3.14 -11.27 17.41
N GLY A 256 -2.42 -12.35 17.11
CA GLY A 256 -0.97 -12.41 17.17
C GLY A 256 -0.45 -13.57 17.98
N SER A 257 0.71 -13.40 18.61
CA SER A 257 1.34 -14.44 19.43
C SER A 257 2.24 -13.85 20.50
N GLU A 258 2.60 -14.65 21.51
CA GLU A 258 3.55 -14.21 22.53
C GLU A 258 4.93 -13.86 21.95
N SER A 259 5.30 -14.49 20.82
CA SER A 259 6.60 -14.26 20.18
C SER A 259 6.62 -13.08 19.20
N GLY A 260 5.50 -12.84 18.49
CA GLY A 260 5.36 -11.77 17.49
C GLY A 260 4.71 -10.50 18.03
N GLY A 261 4.19 -10.53 19.25
CA GLY A 261 3.37 -9.47 19.83
C GLY A 261 1.88 -9.71 19.57
N TRP A 262 1.06 -9.22 20.50
CA TRP A 262 -0.39 -9.18 20.36
C TRP A 262 -0.83 -7.81 19.86
N SER A 263 -1.88 -7.77 19.03
CA SER A 263 -2.60 -6.55 18.73
C SER A 263 -3.20 -5.95 20.01
N ILE A 264 -3.67 -4.70 19.90
CA ILE A 264 -4.63 -4.17 20.87
C ILE A 264 -5.89 -5.04 20.92
N ALA A 265 -6.70 -4.87 21.97
CA ALA A 265 -8.03 -5.45 21.99
C ALA A 265 -8.93 -4.72 20.99
N HIS A 266 -9.59 -5.49 20.14
CA HIS A 266 -10.65 -5.04 19.25
C HIS A 266 -11.99 -5.60 19.74
N SER A 267 -13.10 -5.09 19.21
CA SER A 267 -14.42 -5.68 19.45
C SER A 267 -15.31 -5.58 18.23
N PHE A 268 -16.24 -6.53 18.11
CA PHE A 268 -17.29 -6.56 17.10
C PHE A 268 -18.59 -7.05 17.73
N VAL A 269 -19.71 -6.84 17.05
CA VAL A 269 -21.00 -7.45 17.39
C VAL A 269 -21.25 -8.59 16.41
N SER A 270 -21.47 -9.80 16.92
CA SER A 270 -21.75 -10.98 16.09
C SER A 270 -23.04 -10.82 15.30
N ARG A 271 -23.13 -11.55 14.18
CA ARG A 271 -24.30 -11.60 13.31
C ARG A 271 -25.58 -11.96 14.08
N ASN A 272 -26.71 -11.46 13.61
CA ASN A 272 -28.03 -11.79 14.13
C ASN A 272 -29.05 -11.87 12.98
N GLU A 273 -29.17 -13.04 12.38
CA GLU A 273 -30.15 -13.40 11.35
C GLU A 273 -31.58 -13.51 11.86
N ASP A 274 -31.80 -13.54 13.19
CA ASP A 274 -33.14 -13.50 13.77
C ASP A 274 -33.67 -12.06 13.93
N SER A 275 -32.87 -11.05 13.54
CA SER A 275 -33.21 -9.62 13.61
C SER A 275 -34.17 -9.22 12.48
N ASP A 276 -35.17 -8.41 12.79
CA ASP A 276 -35.99 -7.73 11.79
C ASP A 276 -35.28 -6.50 11.16
N GLU A 277 -34.24 -6.00 11.83
CA GLU A 277 -33.39 -4.89 11.38
C GLU A 277 -32.09 -5.39 10.73
N THR A 278 -31.75 -4.82 9.57
CA THR A 278 -30.47 -5.02 8.87
C THR A 278 -29.77 -3.67 8.70
N ILE A 279 -28.53 -3.56 9.17
CA ILE A 279 -27.69 -2.36 8.98
C ILE A 279 -26.48 -2.75 8.12
N ALA A 280 -26.31 -2.03 7.01
CA ALA A 280 -25.24 -2.27 6.06
C ALA A 280 -24.75 -0.96 5.46
N PHE A 281 -23.43 -0.83 5.28
CA PHE A 281 -22.80 0.26 4.55
C PHE A 281 -22.39 -0.24 3.16
N LEU A 282 -23.01 0.27 2.10
CA LEU A 282 -22.81 -0.21 0.72
C LEU A 282 -22.16 0.88 -0.12
N PHE A 283 -21.00 0.58 -0.72
CA PHE A 283 -20.30 1.48 -1.65
C PHE A 283 -19.36 0.68 -2.56
N GLY A 284 -18.98 1.26 -3.70
CA GLY A 284 -17.93 0.74 -4.60
C GLY A 284 -16.84 1.77 -4.79
N ASP A 285 -15.76 1.37 -5.45
CA ASP A 285 -14.81 2.32 -6.07
C ASP A 285 -14.10 3.25 -5.07
N MET A 286 -13.92 2.81 -3.83
CA MET A 286 -13.40 3.70 -2.79
C MET A 286 -11.93 4.05 -3.04
N GLY A 287 -11.12 3.05 -3.42
CA GLY A 287 -9.68 3.21 -3.51
C GLY A 287 -9.02 3.57 -2.17
N THR A 288 -7.88 4.25 -2.24
CA THR A 288 -7.10 4.65 -1.06
C THR A 288 -6.40 5.97 -1.27
N ALA A 289 -6.05 6.65 -0.18
CA ALA A 289 -5.26 7.87 -0.18
C ALA A 289 -3.81 7.61 0.30
N ALA A 290 -2.85 8.32 -0.29
CA ALA A 290 -1.48 8.37 0.21
C ALA A 290 -1.20 9.77 0.81
N PRO A 291 -0.40 9.89 1.89
CA PRO A 291 -0.08 11.18 2.51
C PRO A 291 0.97 12.00 1.72
N TYR A 292 1.26 11.60 0.49
CA TYR A 292 2.26 12.18 -0.40
C TYR A 292 1.85 12.01 -1.86
N LYS A 293 2.43 12.82 -2.74
CA LYS A 293 2.19 12.69 -4.19
C LYS A 293 2.82 11.40 -4.69
N THR A 294 2.21 10.78 -5.68
CA THR A 294 2.71 9.56 -6.32
C THR A 294 2.41 9.61 -7.82
N PHE A 295 3.06 8.74 -8.59
CA PHE A 295 2.86 8.65 -10.03
C PHE A 295 1.57 7.90 -10.40
N ARG A 296 0.87 7.32 -9.41
CA ARG A 296 -0.48 6.75 -9.55
C ARG A 296 -1.49 7.69 -8.91
N ARG A 297 -2.67 7.81 -9.51
CA ARG A 297 -3.78 8.52 -8.86
C ARG A 297 -4.25 7.73 -7.65
N THR A 298 -4.29 8.39 -6.50
CA THR A 298 -4.96 7.94 -5.28
C THR A 298 -6.30 8.67 -5.13
N GLN A 299 -7.19 8.15 -4.29
CA GLN A 299 -8.55 8.66 -4.09
C GLN A 299 -8.63 9.34 -2.71
N ASP A 300 -8.34 10.64 -2.64
CA ASP A 300 -8.37 11.38 -1.36
C ASP A 300 -9.76 11.35 -0.70
N GLU A 301 -10.82 11.21 -1.51
CA GLU A 301 -12.20 11.08 -1.07
C GLU A 301 -12.42 9.85 -0.18
N SER A 302 -11.60 8.80 -0.35
CA SER A 302 -11.65 7.57 0.45
C SER A 302 -11.50 7.85 1.96
N ILE A 303 -10.75 8.90 2.33
CA ILE A 303 -10.57 9.33 3.72
C ILE A 303 -11.93 9.75 4.30
N SER A 304 -12.72 10.50 3.54
CA SER A 304 -14.04 10.96 3.99
C SER A 304 -15.02 9.80 4.12
N THR A 305 -15.02 8.86 3.17
CA THR A 305 -15.85 7.65 3.24
C THR A 305 -15.57 6.87 4.53
N MET A 306 -14.31 6.57 4.83
CA MET A 306 -13.95 5.84 6.06
C MET A 306 -14.24 6.63 7.33
N LYS A 307 -14.03 7.95 7.32
CA LYS A 307 -14.38 8.82 8.45
C LYS A 307 -15.87 8.75 8.80
N TRP A 308 -16.75 8.84 7.80
CA TRP A 308 -18.19 8.80 8.05
C TRP A 308 -18.68 7.43 8.47
N ILE A 309 -18.18 6.36 7.84
CA ILE A 309 -18.50 4.99 8.26
C ILE A 309 -18.02 4.72 9.69
N SER A 310 -16.81 5.14 10.06
CA SER A 310 -16.32 4.98 11.44
C SER A 310 -17.21 5.69 12.46
N ARG A 311 -17.61 6.93 12.18
CA ARG A 311 -18.53 7.70 13.05
C ARG A 311 -19.84 6.93 13.24
N ASP A 312 -20.40 6.43 12.16
CA ASP A 312 -21.73 5.78 12.20
C ASP A 312 -21.65 4.44 12.91
N ILE A 313 -20.60 3.63 12.69
CA ILE A 313 -20.35 2.39 13.44
C ILE A 313 -20.23 2.65 14.94
N GLU A 314 -19.56 3.73 15.36
CA GLU A 314 -19.46 4.10 16.78
C GLU A 314 -20.83 4.44 17.38
N ALA A 315 -21.72 5.04 16.59
CA ALA A 315 -23.08 5.37 17.01
C ALA A 315 -24.03 4.17 17.09
N LEU A 316 -23.70 3.04 16.46
CA LEU A 316 -24.56 1.84 16.44
C LEU A 316 -24.69 1.14 17.79
N GLY A 317 -23.71 1.30 18.68
CA GLY A 317 -23.66 0.56 19.94
C GLY A 317 -23.57 -0.96 19.69
N ASP A 318 -24.46 -1.75 20.32
CA ASP A 318 -24.49 -3.21 20.24
C ASP A 318 -25.35 -3.74 19.06
N LYS A 319 -25.56 -2.92 18.02
CA LYS A 319 -26.26 -3.38 16.81
C LYS A 319 -25.28 -4.03 15.81
N PRO A 320 -25.55 -5.25 15.33
CA PRO A 320 -24.77 -5.87 14.27
C PRO A 320 -24.84 -5.07 12.96
N ALA A 321 -23.71 -4.92 12.30
CA ALA A 321 -23.61 -4.29 10.98
C ALA A 321 -22.46 -4.89 10.17
N PHE A 322 -22.48 -4.65 8.86
CA PHE A 322 -21.39 -5.03 7.97
C PHE A 322 -21.18 -3.98 6.87
N ILE A 323 -20.04 -4.09 6.18
CA ILE A 323 -19.67 -3.28 5.02
C ILE A 323 -19.72 -4.15 3.77
N SER A 324 -20.30 -3.60 2.70
CA SER A 324 -20.25 -4.15 1.35
C SER A 324 -19.46 -3.20 0.46
N HIS A 325 -18.25 -3.61 0.07
CA HIS A 325 -17.40 -2.90 -0.88
C HIS A 325 -17.43 -3.59 -2.24
N ILE A 326 -18.24 -3.08 -3.16
CA ILE A 326 -18.68 -3.80 -4.36
C ILE A 326 -17.74 -3.71 -5.57
N GLY A 327 -16.44 -3.86 -5.34
CA GLY A 327 -15.40 -3.87 -6.37
C GLY A 327 -14.62 -2.56 -6.45
N ASP A 328 -13.51 -2.63 -7.19
CA ASP A 328 -12.54 -1.56 -7.37
C ASP A 328 -12.02 -1.05 -6.01
N ILE A 329 -11.35 -1.99 -5.35
CA ILE A 329 -11.12 -1.95 -3.90
C ILE A 329 -10.07 -0.90 -3.53
N SER A 330 -8.84 -1.11 -3.99
CA SER A 330 -7.69 -0.28 -3.60
C SER A 330 -7.15 0.57 -4.73
N TYR A 331 -7.50 0.24 -5.98
CA TYR A 331 -6.87 0.80 -7.17
C TYR A 331 -5.33 0.60 -7.19
N ALA A 332 -4.83 -0.45 -6.53
CA ALA A 332 -3.40 -0.77 -6.51
C ALA A 332 -2.85 -1.03 -7.90
N ARG A 333 -3.59 -1.78 -8.72
CA ARG A 333 -3.34 -1.94 -10.16
C ARG A 333 -1.86 -2.26 -10.45
N GLY A 334 -1.30 -3.21 -9.69
CA GLY A 334 0.06 -3.70 -9.79
C GLY A 334 1.10 -2.98 -8.93
N TYR A 335 0.71 -2.00 -8.12
CA TYR A 335 1.59 -1.31 -7.18
C TYR A 335 1.21 -1.69 -5.74
N SER A 336 1.82 -2.75 -5.21
CA SER A 336 1.35 -3.42 -4.00
C SER A 336 1.39 -2.56 -2.74
N TRP A 337 2.19 -1.49 -2.72
CA TRP A 337 2.21 -0.53 -1.61
C TRP A 337 0.86 0.22 -1.45
N LEU A 338 0.03 0.28 -2.49
CA LEU A 338 -1.33 0.82 -2.39
C LEU A 338 -2.27 -0.15 -1.65
N TRP A 339 -2.08 -1.47 -1.79
CA TRP A 339 -2.81 -2.43 -0.94
C TRP A 339 -2.51 -2.20 0.54
N ASP A 340 -1.25 -1.89 0.89
CA ASP A 340 -0.89 -1.61 2.28
C ASP A 340 -1.52 -0.31 2.81
N ASN A 341 -1.55 0.75 1.98
CA ASN A 341 -2.25 1.99 2.33
C ASN A 341 -3.74 1.72 2.52
N PHE A 342 -4.37 0.98 1.60
CA PHE A 342 -5.78 0.61 1.68
C PHE A 342 -6.09 -0.14 2.98
N PHE A 343 -5.35 -1.21 3.29
CA PHE A 343 -5.61 -2.00 4.49
C PHE A 343 -5.33 -1.23 5.78
N SER A 344 -4.28 -0.40 5.81
CA SER A 344 -4.03 0.51 6.94
C SER A 344 -5.15 1.55 7.11
N GLN A 345 -5.77 2.00 6.01
CA GLN A 345 -6.83 2.99 6.03
C GLN A 345 -8.17 2.39 6.50
N ILE A 346 -8.49 1.15 6.11
CA ILE A 346 -9.76 0.51 6.50
C ILE A 346 -9.71 -0.15 7.88
N GLU A 347 -8.54 -0.55 8.39
CA GLU A 347 -8.39 -1.30 9.65
C GLU A 347 -9.20 -0.74 10.83
N PRO A 348 -9.24 0.59 11.11
CA PRO A 348 -10.03 1.14 12.22
C PRO A 348 -11.53 0.84 12.17
N VAL A 349 -12.03 0.52 10.96
CA VAL A 349 -13.42 0.17 10.67
C VAL A 349 -13.55 -1.35 10.48
N ALA A 350 -12.71 -1.94 9.65
CA ALA A 350 -12.75 -3.35 9.27
C ALA A 350 -12.41 -4.30 10.44
N SER A 351 -11.73 -3.81 11.48
CA SER A 351 -11.53 -4.56 12.72
C SER A 351 -12.78 -4.61 13.63
N LYS A 352 -13.81 -3.81 13.34
CA LYS A 352 -15.02 -3.65 14.17
C LYS A 352 -16.27 -4.29 13.57
N VAL A 353 -16.35 -4.38 12.24
CA VAL A 353 -17.48 -4.95 11.49
C VAL A 353 -16.97 -5.80 10.34
N ALA A 354 -17.74 -6.79 9.91
CA ALA A 354 -17.39 -7.60 8.75
C ALA A 354 -17.29 -6.74 7.48
N TYR A 355 -16.23 -6.92 6.70
CA TYR A 355 -15.92 -6.17 5.48
C TYR A 355 -15.97 -7.10 4.26
N HIS A 356 -17.11 -7.11 3.57
CA HIS A 356 -17.35 -7.96 2.41
C HIS A 356 -17.02 -7.25 1.10
N VAL A 357 -16.53 -8.01 0.12
CA VAL A 357 -15.99 -7.48 -1.14
C VAL A 357 -16.50 -8.21 -2.38
N CYS A 358 -16.77 -7.48 -3.46
CA CYS A 358 -16.82 -8.04 -4.82
C CYS A 358 -15.48 -7.83 -5.53
N ILE A 359 -15.16 -8.68 -6.51
CA ILE A 359 -13.98 -8.51 -7.37
C ILE A 359 -14.24 -7.48 -8.48
N GLY A 360 -13.49 -6.38 -8.56
CA GLY A 360 -13.60 -5.42 -9.67
C GLY A 360 -12.67 -5.69 -10.84
N ASN A 361 -12.83 -4.93 -11.93
CA ASN A 361 -11.88 -4.92 -13.05
C ASN A 361 -10.50 -4.46 -12.59
N HIS A 362 -10.38 -3.55 -11.60
CA HIS A 362 -9.08 -3.16 -11.05
C HIS A 362 -8.40 -4.20 -10.17
N GLU A 363 -9.11 -5.24 -9.74
CA GLU A 363 -8.53 -6.39 -9.07
C GLU A 363 -8.15 -7.49 -10.06
N TYR A 364 -8.91 -7.64 -11.14
CA TYR A 364 -8.82 -8.80 -12.02
C TYR A 364 -8.18 -8.49 -13.39
N ASP A 365 -8.71 -7.55 -14.16
CA ASP A 365 -8.56 -7.50 -15.62
C ASP A 365 -7.12 -7.44 -16.14
N TRP A 366 -6.76 -8.46 -16.93
CA TRP A 366 -5.49 -8.57 -17.63
C TRP A 366 -5.55 -9.51 -18.85
N PRO A 367 -4.99 -9.14 -20.03
CA PRO A 367 -5.17 -9.90 -21.27
C PRO A 367 -4.79 -11.40 -21.19
N LEU A 368 -3.77 -11.73 -20.39
CA LEU A 368 -3.21 -13.08 -20.24
C LEU A 368 -4.07 -14.04 -19.39
N GLN A 369 -5.18 -13.58 -18.82
CA GLN A 369 -5.99 -14.42 -17.96
C GLN A 369 -6.83 -15.47 -18.70
N PRO A 370 -7.05 -16.63 -18.06
CA PRO A 370 -7.65 -17.80 -18.69
C PRO A 370 -9.17 -17.70 -18.83
N TRP A 371 -9.82 -16.83 -18.07
CA TRP A 371 -11.24 -16.52 -18.20
C TRP A 371 -11.39 -15.01 -18.32
N LYS A 372 -12.21 -14.60 -19.27
CA LYS A 372 -12.65 -13.22 -19.44
C LYS A 372 -13.97 -13.27 -20.19
N PRO A 373 -15.00 -12.52 -19.78
CA PRO A 373 -16.24 -12.51 -20.53
C PRO A 373 -16.03 -11.77 -21.85
N ASP A 374 -16.25 -12.46 -22.99
CA ASP A 374 -16.04 -11.87 -24.33
C ASP A 374 -16.90 -10.62 -24.60
N TRP A 375 -17.98 -10.44 -23.83
CA TRP A 375 -18.89 -9.31 -23.92
C TRP A 375 -18.45 -8.11 -23.08
N SER A 376 -17.42 -8.23 -22.25
CA SER A 376 -16.89 -7.15 -21.41
C SER A 376 -15.73 -6.42 -22.10
N THR A 377 -15.55 -5.13 -21.79
CA THR A 377 -14.39 -4.34 -22.23
C THR A 377 -13.18 -4.67 -21.37
N TYR A 378 -12.71 -5.90 -21.52
CA TYR A 378 -11.67 -6.48 -20.69
C TYR A 378 -10.30 -5.88 -21.02
N GLY A 379 -9.67 -5.23 -20.04
CA GLY A 379 -8.52 -4.35 -20.26
C GLY A 379 -7.24 -4.78 -19.55
N THR A 380 -6.43 -3.78 -19.20
CA THR A 380 -5.21 -3.91 -18.40
C THR A 380 -5.40 -3.27 -17.01
N ASP A 381 -6.65 -3.20 -16.56
CA ASP A 381 -7.05 -2.42 -15.40
C ASP A 381 -6.47 -2.96 -14.11
N GLY A 382 -6.26 -4.28 -14.02
CA GLY A 382 -5.65 -4.96 -12.87
C GLY A 382 -4.13 -4.76 -12.76
N GLY A 383 -3.46 -4.19 -13.77
CA GLY A 383 -2.02 -3.90 -13.69
C GLY A 383 -1.12 -5.12 -13.45
N GLY A 384 -1.52 -6.29 -13.93
CA GLY A 384 -0.75 -7.53 -13.78
C GLY A 384 -1.03 -8.30 -12.47
N GLU A 385 -1.97 -7.85 -11.63
CA GLU A 385 -2.30 -8.52 -10.36
C GLU A 385 -3.12 -9.81 -10.53
N CYS A 386 -3.89 -9.89 -11.62
CA CYS A 386 -4.74 -11.01 -11.99
C CYS A 386 -5.66 -11.60 -10.90
N GLY A 387 -6.13 -10.77 -9.96
CA GLY A 387 -6.97 -11.18 -8.84
C GLY A 387 -6.23 -11.83 -7.68
N VAL A 388 -4.90 -11.97 -7.74
CA VAL A 388 -4.13 -12.69 -6.72
C VAL A 388 -4.11 -11.97 -5.36
N PRO A 389 -3.78 -10.66 -5.28
CA PRO A 389 -3.86 -9.93 -4.01
C PRO A 389 -5.29 -9.93 -3.43
N TYR A 390 -6.30 -9.66 -4.26
CA TYR A 390 -7.72 -9.72 -3.87
C TYR A 390 -8.10 -11.08 -3.28
N SER A 391 -7.77 -12.16 -3.98
CA SER A 391 -8.08 -13.53 -3.60
C SER A 391 -7.47 -13.89 -2.24
N LEU A 392 -6.23 -13.48 -1.97
CA LEU A 392 -5.49 -13.95 -0.79
C LEU A 392 -5.58 -12.98 0.40
N LYS A 393 -5.80 -11.69 0.16
CA LYS A 393 -5.98 -10.69 1.22
C LYS A 393 -7.40 -10.64 1.76
N PHE A 394 -8.39 -11.19 1.05
CA PHE A 394 -9.77 -11.36 1.55
C PHE A 394 -10.18 -12.83 1.57
N HIS A 395 -11.18 -13.18 2.40
CA HIS A 395 -11.78 -14.50 2.40
C HIS A 395 -13.28 -14.40 2.72
N MET A 396 -14.08 -14.48 1.66
CA MET A 396 -15.54 -14.38 1.71
C MET A 396 -16.17 -15.77 1.91
N PRO A 397 -17.47 -15.83 2.29
CA PRO A 397 -18.24 -17.06 2.28
C PRO A 397 -18.25 -17.73 0.90
N GLY A 398 -18.64 -19.00 0.86
CA GLY A 398 -18.70 -19.81 -0.34
C GLY A 398 -17.33 -20.29 -0.83
N ASN A 399 -17.35 -20.98 -1.97
CA ASN A 399 -16.19 -21.65 -2.53
C ASN A 399 -15.96 -21.32 -4.02
N SER A 400 -16.56 -20.23 -4.50
CA SER A 400 -16.39 -19.79 -5.88
C SER A 400 -14.93 -19.48 -6.16
N SER A 401 -14.40 -20.12 -7.20
CA SER A 401 -13.03 -19.91 -7.63
C SER A 401 -12.83 -20.26 -9.09
N GLU A 402 -11.86 -19.60 -9.71
CA GLU A 402 -11.45 -19.80 -11.09
C GLU A 402 -9.93 -19.71 -11.21
N LEU A 403 -9.34 -20.40 -12.18
CA LEU A 403 -7.88 -20.47 -12.33
C LEU A 403 -7.27 -19.10 -12.66
N THR A 404 -6.09 -18.78 -12.13
CA THR A 404 -5.39 -17.51 -12.43
C THR A 404 -4.67 -17.52 -13.79
N GLY A 405 -4.36 -18.70 -14.31
CA GLY A 405 -3.50 -18.88 -15.48
C GLY A 405 -2.01 -18.75 -15.15
N THR A 406 -1.66 -18.61 -13.87
CA THR A 406 -0.29 -18.61 -13.35
C THR A 406 -0.12 -19.77 -12.37
N HIS A 407 1.03 -19.85 -11.69
CA HIS A 407 1.24 -20.80 -10.58
C HIS A 407 0.55 -20.37 -9.27
N ALA A 408 -0.14 -19.23 -9.26
CA ALA A 408 -0.87 -18.76 -8.10
C ALA A 408 -2.06 -19.68 -7.78
N PRO A 409 -2.49 -19.76 -6.50
CA PRO A 409 -3.78 -20.34 -6.16
C PRO A 409 -4.91 -19.72 -6.97
N ALA A 410 -5.98 -20.49 -7.21
CA ALA A 410 -7.16 -20.01 -7.92
C ALA A 410 -7.69 -18.69 -7.31
N THR A 411 -8.15 -17.78 -8.17
CA THR A 411 -8.83 -16.56 -7.74
C THR A 411 -10.14 -16.97 -7.08
N ARG A 412 -10.32 -16.62 -5.81
CA ARG A 412 -11.54 -16.93 -5.04
C ARG A 412 -12.32 -15.66 -4.72
N ASN A 413 -13.41 -15.80 -3.95
CA ASN A 413 -14.31 -14.71 -3.56
C ASN A 413 -15.10 -14.12 -4.74
N LEU A 414 -15.36 -14.91 -5.80
CA LEU A 414 -15.94 -14.39 -7.04
C LEU A 414 -17.44 -14.09 -6.90
N TYR A 415 -18.19 -15.03 -6.35
CA TYR A 415 -19.62 -14.91 -6.08
C TYR A 415 -19.99 -15.77 -4.88
N TYR A 416 -20.88 -15.27 -4.04
CA TYR A 416 -21.26 -15.91 -2.78
C TYR A 416 -22.52 -15.22 -2.23
N SER A 417 -23.10 -15.77 -1.17
CA SER A 417 -24.26 -15.18 -0.51
C SER A 417 -24.17 -15.34 1.00
N PHE A 418 -24.97 -14.55 1.72
CA PHE A 418 -25.18 -14.71 3.16
C PHE A 418 -26.42 -13.94 3.62
N ASP A 419 -26.98 -14.37 4.75
CA ASP A 419 -28.08 -13.69 5.41
C ASP A 419 -27.58 -12.74 6.51
N MET A 420 -28.27 -11.61 6.67
CA MET A 420 -28.07 -10.68 7.78
C MET A 420 -29.38 -9.96 8.10
N GLY A 421 -29.90 -10.17 9.31
CA GLY A 421 -31.22 -9.70 9.70
C GLY A 421 -32.28 -10.23 8.74
N SER A 422 -33.10 -9.35 8.17
CA SER A 422 -34.21 -9.68 7.27
C SER A 422 -33.84 -9.64 5.78
N VAL A 423 -32.54 -9.65 5.46
CA VAL A 423 -32.04 -9.51 4.08
C VAL A 423 -31.08 -10.65 3.73
N HIS A 424 -31.40 -11.34 2.63
CA HIS A 424 -30.49 -12.24 1.94
C HIS A 424 -29.64 -11.45 0.93
N PHE A 425 -28.31 -11.50 1.05
CA PHE A 425 -27.38 -10.80 0.16
C PHE A 425 -26.71 -11.76 -0.83
N VAL A 426 -26.80 -11.44 -2.12
CA VAL A 426 -26.13 -12.18 -3.20
C VAL A 426 -25.05 -11.30 -3.85
N TYR A 427 -23.80 -11.77 -3.79
CA TYR A 427 -22.64 -11.14 -4.40
C TYR A 427 -22.31 -11.83 -5.72
N ILE A 428 -22.11 -11.03 -6.75
CA ILE A 428 -21.76 -11.48 -8.10
C ILE A 428 -20.42 -10.86 -8.54
N SER A 429 -19.69 -11.59 -9.38
CA SER A 429 -18.52 -11.12 -10.12
C SER A 429 -18.96 -10.70 -11.51
N THR A 430 -18.77 -9.41 -11.83
CA THR A 430 -18.94 -8.95 -13.22
C THR A 430 -17.78 -9.31 -14.12
N GLU A 431 -16.67 -9.78 -13.54
CA GLU A 431 -15.47 -10.16 -14.29
C GLU A 431 -15.44 -11.65 -14.63
N THR A 432 -16.39 -12.41 -14.09
CA THR A 432 -16.61 -13.83 -14.38
C THR A 432 -17.90 -13.98 -15.19
N ASN A 433 -17.96 -14.96 -16.09
CA ASN A 433 -19.16 -15.16 -16.91
C ASN A 433 -20.39 -15.42 -16.03
N PHE A 434 -21.40 -14.57 -16.11
CA PHE A 434 -22.68 -14.67 -15.41
C PHE A 434 -23.88 -14.93 -16.34
N LEU A 435 -23.64 -15.20 -17.63
CA LEU A 435 -24.71 -15.48 -18.60
C LEU A 435 -25.35 -16.87 -18.37
N PRO A 436 -26.57 -17.12 -18.88
CA PRO A 436 -27.24 -18.42 -18.77
C PRO A 436 -26.33 -19.59 -19.15
N GLY A 437 -26.30 -20.61 -18.29
CA GLY A 437 -25.47 -21.80 -18.43
C GLY A 437 -24.06 -21.69 -17.83
N SER A 438 -23.63 -20.51 -17.37
CA SER A 438 -22.38 -20.35 -16.61
C SER A 438 -22.51 -20.90 -15.17
N GLY A 439 -21.36 -21.21 -14.54
CA GLY A 439 -21.33 -21.62 -13.13
C GLY A 439 -21.92 -20.57 -12.19
N GLN A 440 -21.62 -19.30 -12.42
CA GLN A 440 -22.17 -18.19 -11.66
C GLN A 440 -23.69 -18.03 -11.86
N TYR A 441 -24.22 -18.17 -13.07
CA TYR A 441 -25.67 -18.13 -13.31
C TYR A 441 -26.40 -19.28 -12.57
N ILE A 442 -25.83 -20.49 -12.62
CA ILE A 442 -26.39 -21.65 -11.90
C ILE A 442 -26.39 -21.40 -10.39
N PHE A 443 -25.30 -20.83 -9.86
CA PHE A 443 -25.24 -20.39 -8.46
C PHE A 443 -26.33 -19.38 -8.14
N ILE A 444 -26.42 -18.25 -8.86
CA ILE A 444 -27.41 -17.19 -8.62
C ILE A 444 -28.83 -17.76 -8.63
N LYS A 445 -29.15 -18.61 -9.62
CA LYS A 445 -30.47 -19.22 -9.73
C LYS A 445 -30.79 -20.09 -8.51
N HIS A 446 -29.90 -21.02 -8.17
CA HIS A 446 -30.12 -21.94 -7.05
C HIS A 446 -30.20 -21.19 -5.71
N ASP A 447 -29.33 -20.22 -5.51
CA ASP A 447 -29.26 -19.39 -4.31
C ASP A 447 -30.57 -18.62 -4.10
N LEU A 448 -31.05 -17.90 -5.12
CA LEU A 448 -32.32 -17.16 -5.06
C LEU A 448 -33.55 -18.07 -4.92
N GLU A 449 -33.54 -19.27 -5.51
CA GLU A 449 -34.61 -20.27 -5.34
C GLU A 449 -34.66 -20.84 -3.91
N SER A 450 -33.56 -20.77 -3.17
CA SER A 450 -33.45 -21.31 -1.80
C SER A 450 -33.88 -20.34 -0.70
N VAL A 451 -34.07 -19.05 -1.02
CA VAL A 451 -34.41 -18.02 -0.03
C VAL A 451 -35.81 -18.24 0.56
N ASP A 452 -35.89 -18.37 1.89
CA ASP A 452 -37.17 -18.34 2.60
C ASP A 452 -37.67 -16.90 2.73
N ARG A 453 -38.55 -16.49 1.81
CA ARG A 453 -39.11 -15.13 1.75
C ARG A 453 -39.96 -14.74 2.97
N LYS A 454 -40.27 -15.67 3.89
CA LYS A 454 -40.91 -15.33 5.17
C LYS A 454 -39.87 -14.91 6.22
N LYS A 455 -38.69 -15.52 6.20
CA LYS A 455 -37.55 -15.16 7.06
C LYS A 455 -36.83 -13.94 6.50
N ASP A 456 -36.52 -13.97 5.21
CA ASP A 456 -35.74 -12.98 4.47
C ASP A 456 -36.63 -12.32 3.40
N PRO A 457 -37.51 -11.38 3.80
CA PRO A 457 -38.43 -10.73 2.87
C PRO A 457 -37.69 -9.96 1.76
N PHE A 458 -36.47 -9.50 2.03
CA PHE A 458 -35.66 -8.72 1.10
C PHE A 458 -34.50 -9.55 0.52
N CYS A 459 -34.30 -9.45 -0.79
CA CYS A 459 -33.11 -9.96 -1.46
C CYS A 459 -32.32 -8.77 -2.02
N GLY A 460 -31.07 -8.62 -1.59
CA GLY A 460 -30.18 -7.56 -2.05
C GLY A 460 -29.08 -8.13 -2.95
N CYS A 461 -28.86 -7.52 -4.12
CA CYS A 461 -27.64 -7.72 -4.90
C CYS A 461 -26.85 -6.40 -4.90
N PRO A 462 -25.89 -6.23 -3.98
CA PRO A 462 -25.18 -4.95 -3.83
C PRO A 462 -24.47 -4.50 -5.11
N ARG A 463 -24.03 -5.45 -5.94
CA ARG A 463 -23.44 -5.20 -7.24
C ARG A 463 -24.38 -5.61 -8.37
N ALA A 464 -25.38 -4.78 -8.66
CA ALA A 464 -26.21 -4.94 -9.84
C ALA A 464 -25.83 -3.89 -10.90
N GLN A 465 -25.23 -4.31 -12.03
CA GLN A 465 -25.26 -3.46 -13.23
C GLN A 465 -26.73 -3.29 -13.64
N ALA A 466 -27.12 -2.07 -14.01
CA ALA A 466 -28.51 -1.70 -14.37
C ALA A 466 -29.16 -2.58 -15.46
N ASN A 467 -28.39 -3.40 -16.17
CA ASN A 467 -28.86 -4.33 -17.20
C ASN A 467 -29.22 -5.75 -16.71
N LEU A 468 -29.01 -6.10 -15.42
CA LEU A 468 -29.35 -7.43 -14.89
C LEU A 468 -30.87 -7.66 -14.79
N HIS A 469 -31.68 -6.63 -14.57
CA HIS A 469 -33.13 -6.75 -14.41
C HIS A 469 -33.89 -7.26 -15.64
N ASN A 470 -33.29 -7.21 -16.84
CA ASN A 470 -33.92 -7.67 -18.08
C ASN A 470 -33.35 -9.00 -18.61
N LYS A 471 -32.41 -9.64 -17.90
CA LYS A 471 -31.70 -10.84 -18.37
C LYS A 471 -31.59 -11.99 -17.37
N LEU A 472 -31.80 -11.74 -16.07
CA LEU A 472 -32.14 -12.76 -15.08
C LEU A 472 -33.66 -12.87 -15.00
#